data_AF-A0A0R2HWW4-F1
#
_entry.id   AF-A0A0R2HWW4-F1
#
_cell.length_a   1.000
_cell.length_b   1.000
_cell.length_c   1.000
_cell.angle_alpha   90.00
_cell.angle_beta   90.00
_cell.angle_gamma   90.00
#
_symmetry.space_group_name_H-M   'P 1'
#
loop_
_entity.id
_entity.type
_entity.pdbx_description
1 polymer ?
#
loop_
_entity_poly.entity_id
_entity_poly.type
_entity_poly.pdbx_seq_one_letter_code
_entity_poly.pdbx_strand_id
1 'polypeptide(L)'
;MNILRGQVSVDKYNFELVEGEPSLTTNVEVKINEVVPSDEADKNILENGKIFRIEVPFALELDRFKIEGLISQIAQIEEFFGQPNELEVDTMRELSKPLIDYIERLTYEVTEIAFDEPGVTLNFESN
;
A
#
# COMPACT_ATOMS: atom_id res chain seq x y z
N MET A 1 -9.68 17.96 1.11
CA MET A 1 -9.17 17.71 -0.25
C MET A 1 -9.95 16.54 -0.81
N ASN A 2 -10.39 16.59 -2.07
CA ASN A 2 -11.08 15.46 -2.68
C ASN A 2 -10.06 14.55 -3.39
N ILE A 3 -10.18 13.23 -3.19
CA ILE A 3 -9.25 12.26 -3.74
C ILE A 3 -10.05 11.22 -4.53
N LEU A 4 -9.90 11.23 -5.86
CA LEU A 4 -10.48 10.22 -6.74
C LEU A 4 -9.54 9.02 -6.79
N ARG A 5 -10.04 7.85 -6.40
CA ARG A 5 -9.20 6.65 -6.21
C ARG A 5 -9.53 5.60 -7.26
N GLY A 6 -8.50 5.05 -7.87
CA GLY A 6 -8.58 3.82 -8.65
C GLY A 6 -8.71 2.58 -7.75
N GLN A 7 -8.85 1.42 -8.38
CA GLN A 7 -8.84 0.15 -7.66
C GLN A 7 -7.45 -0.12 -7.05
N VAL A 8 -7.42 -0.72 -5.86
CA VAL A 8 -6.19 -1.26 -5.27
C VAL A 8 -5.71 -2.44 -6.11
N SER A 9 -4.43 -2.42 -6.49
CA SER A 9 -3.74 -3.50 -7.20
C SER A 9 -2.82 -4.25 -6.23
N VAL A 10 -2.91 -5.58 -6.22
CA VAL A 10 -1.94 -6.44 -5.54
C VAL A 10 -0.92 -6.87 -6.59
N ASP A 11 0.20 -6.16 -6.67
CA ASP A 11 1.22 -6.41 -7.68
C ASP A 11 2.06 -7.64 -7.31
N LYS A 12 2.28 -7.86 -6.01
CA LYS A 12 2.93 -9.06 -5.46
C LYS A 12 2.44 -9.30 -4.03
N TYR A 13 2.18 -10.57 -3.69
CA TYR A 13 1.99 -11.03 -2.32
C TYR A 13 2.55 -12.45 -2.19
N ASN A 14 3.67 -12.57 -1.48
CA ASN A 14 4.31 -13.85 -1.17
C ASN A 14 4.09 -14.19 0.30
N PHE A 15 3.73 -15.44 0.57
CA PHE A 15 3.65 -16.01 1.91
C PHE A 15 4.59 -17.22 1.96
N GLU A 16 5.47 -17.25 2.96
CA GLU A 16 6.43 -18.34 3.15
C GLU A 16 6.48 -18.71 4.63
N LEU A 17 6.53 -20.01 4.93
CA LEU A 17 6.81 -20.50 6.27
C LEU A 17 8.29 -20.25 6.62
N VAL A 18 8.56 -19.92 7.87
CA VAL A 18 9.92 -19.71 8.37
C VAL A 18 10.30 -20.90 9.26
N GLU A 19 11.49 -21.47 9.01
CA GLU A 19 12.10 -22.49 9.86
C GLU A 19 13.27 -21.85 10.62
N GLY A 20 13.27 -21.92 11.95
CA GLY A 20 14.35 -21.38 12.77
C GLY A 20 13.87 -20.62 13.99
N GLU A 21 14.76 -19.79 14.56
CA GLU A 21 14.39 -18.90 15.66
C GLU A 21 13.48 -17.77 15.18
N PRO A 22 12.45 -17.41 15.95
CA PRO A 22 11.55 -16.32 15.57
C PRO A 22 12.33 -15.01 15.49
N SER A 23 12.22 -14.32 14.36
CA SER A 23 12.74 -12.98 14.17
C SER A 23 11.60 -12.06 13.76
N LEU A 24 11.43 -10.96 14.51
CA LEU A 24 10.40 -9.97 14.25
C LEU A 24 11.04 -8.80 13.51
N THR A 25 10.85 -8.78 12.19
CA THR A 25 11.31 -7.69 11.33
C THR A 25 10.13 -7.15 10.56
N THR A 26 9.94 -5.83 10.56
CA THR A 26 8.88 -5.16 9.81
C THR A 26 9.50 -4.04 9.00
N ASN A 27 9.38 -4.15 7.67
CA ASN A 27 9.73 -3.09 6.75
C ASN A 27 8.52 -2.78 5.87
N VAL A 28 7.94 -1.59 6.06
CA VAL A 28 6.85 -1.07 5.26
C VAL A 28 7.18 0.37 4.91
N GLU A 29 7.25 0.65 3.60
CA GLU A 29 7.55 1.98 3.10
C GLU A 29 6.40 2.46 2.23
N VAL A 30 6.06 3.75 2.31
CA VAL A 30 5.10 4.38 1.39
C VAL A 30 5.90 5.17 0.35
N LYS A 31 5.70 4.84 -0.92
CA LYS A 31 6.29 5.54 -2.07
C LYS A 31 5.18 6.21 -2.86
N ILE A 32 5.38 7.49 -3.20
CA ILE A 32 4.41 8.28 -3.96
C ILE A 32 5.12 8.88 -5.17
N ASN A 33 4.67 8.50 -6.36
CA ASN A 33 5.24 8.92 -7.64
C ASN A 33 4.17 9.64 -8.47
N GLU A 34 4.50 10.78 -9.07
CA GLU A 34 3.60 11.46 -10.01
C GLU A 34 3.44 10.62 -11.28
N VAL A 35 2.21 10.51 -11.78
CA VAL A 35 1.87 9.81 -13.01
C VAL A 35 1.33 10.82 -14.01
N VAL A 36 1.93 10.84 -15.20
CA VAL A 36 1.45 11.63 -16.33
C VAL A 36 0.84 10.66 -17.35
N PRO A 37 -0.42 10.84 -17.77
CA PRO A 37 -1.00 10.05 -18.84
C PRO A 37 -0.13 10.12 -20.11
N SER A 38 0.09 8.97 -20.73
CA SER A 38 0.90 8.87 -21.95
C SER A 38 0.14 9.35 -23.19
N ASP A 39 -1.19 9.28 -23.18
CA ASP A 39 -2.03 9.76 -24.27
C ASP A 39 -2.36 11.25 -24.08
N GLU A 40 -2.18 12.05 -25.13
CA GLU A 40 -2.53 13.47 -25.13
C GLU A 40 -4.03 13.70 -24.89
N ALA A 41 -4.90 12.77 -25.32
CA ALA A 41 -6.34 12.88 -25.10
C ALA A 41 -6.74 12.80 -23.62
N ASP A 42 -5.94 12.09 -22.81
CA ASP A 42 -6.20 11.86 -21.38
C ASP A 42 -5.59 12.93 -20.48
N LYS A 43 -4.77 13.84 -21.04
CA LYS A 43 -4.17 14.94 -20.27
C LYS A 43 -5.18 15.92 -19.70
N ASN A 44 -6.38 16.02 -20.28
CA ASN A 44 -7.47 16.84 -19.73
C ASN A 44 -7.84 16.42 -18.31
N ILE A 45 -7.59 15.17 -17.92
CA ILE A 45 -7.80 14.70 -16.55
C ILE A 45 -6.92 15.48 -15.57
N LEU A 46 -5.70 15.88 -15.98
CA LEU A 46 -4.78 16.65 -15.14
C LEU A 46 -5.21 18.10 -14.90
N GLU A 47 -6.20 18.63 -15.62
CA GLU A 47 -6.74 19.98 -15.39
C GLU A 47 -7.38 20.11 -14.01
N ASN A 48 -7.94 19.01 -13.49
CA ASN A 48 -8.61 18.99 -12.19
C ASN A 48 -7.65 18.70 -11.03
N GLY A 49 -6.39 18.35 -11.30
CA GLY A 49 -5.39 18.02 -10.29
C GLY A 49 -4.48 16.86 -10.72
N LYS A 50 -3.35 16.70 -10.04
CA LYS A 50 -2.34 15.71 -10.38
C LYS A 50 -2.72 14.29 -9.98
N ILE A 51 -2.22 13.33 -10.74
CA ILE A 51 -2.37 11.90 -10.51
C ILE A 51 -1.08 11.37 -9.91
N PHE A 52 -1.22 10.52 -8.90
CA PHE A 52 -0.13 9.85 -8.23
C PHE A 52 -0.34 8.34 -8.23
N ARG A 53 0.75 7.61 -8.33
CA ARG A 53 0.82 6.19 -8.01
C ARG A 53 1.41 6.07 -6.61
N ILE A 54 0.64 5.45 -5.73
CA ILE A 54 1.03 5.11 -4.37
C ILE A 54 1.42 3.65 -4.38
N GLU A 55 2.58 3.34 -3.81
CA GLU A 55 3.18 2.02 -3.76
C GLU A 55 3.60 1.73 -2.32
N VAL A 56 3.17 0.58 -1.80
CA VAL A 56 3.56 0.08 -0.49
C VAL A 56 4.29 -1.25 -0.69
N PRO A 57 5.62 -1.23 -0.90
CA PRO A 57 6.42 -2.41 -0.70
C PRO A 57 6.43 -2.78 0.80
N PHE A 58 6.28 -4.07 1.07
CA PHE A 58 6.31 -4.59 2.43
C PHE A 58 7.14 -5.87 2.50
N ALA A 59 7.85 -6.04 3.60
CA ALA A 59 8.54 -7.26 3.98
C ALA A 59 8.41 -7.41 5.51
N LEU A 60 7.69 -8.43 5.95
CA LEU A 60 7.50 -8.74 7.36
C LEU A 60 7.95 -10.16 7.63
N GLU A 61 8.73 -10.34 8.69
CA GLU A 61 9.06 -11.63 9.27
C GLU A 61 8.39 -11.72 10.64
N LEU A 62 7.59 -12.78 10.82
CA LEU A 62 6.84 -13.08 12.04
C LEU A 62 7.20 -14.50 12.50
N ASP A 63 6.74 -14.87 13.69
CA ASP A 63 7.18 -16.10 14.39
C ASP A 63 7.08 -17.40 13.56
N ARG A 64 6.07 -17.52 12.68
CA ARG A 64 5.80 -18.75 11.90
C ARG A 64 5.94 -18.57 10.40
N PHE A 65 5.98 -17.33 9.92
CA PHE A 65 5.90 -17.03 8.50
C PHE A 65 6.47 -15.64 8.21
N LYS A 66 6.82 -15.44 6.95
CA LYS A 66 7.16 -14.13 6.40
C LYS A 66 6.25 -13.80 5.23
N ILE A 67 5.99 -12.52 5.05
CA ILE A 67 5.28 -11.98 3.89
C ILE A 67 6.12 -10.92 3.19
N GLU A 68 6.12 -10.94 1.88
CA GLU A 68 6.79 -9.92 1.05
C GLU A 68 5.91 -9.57 -0.13
N GLY A 69 5.80 -8.30 -0.46
CA GLY A 69 5.02 -7.91 -1.62
C GLY A 69 5.02 -6.42 -1.93
N LEU A 70 4.11 -6.06 -2.82
CA LEU A 70 3.87 -4.71 -3.31
C LEU A 70 2.38 -4.57 -3.58
N ILE A 71 1.76 -3.59 -2.90
CA ILE A 71 0.40 -3.14 -3.20
C ILE A 71 0.48 -1.71 -3.74
N SER A 72 -0.30 -1.41 -4.77
CA SER A 72 -0.35 -0.08 -5.34
C SER A 72 -1.76 0.43 -5.60
N GLN A 73 -1.90 1.74 -5.69
CA GLN A 73 -3.14 2.41 -6.07
C GLN A 73 -2.82 3.69 -6.84
N ILE A 74 -3.62 3.97 -7.86
CA ILE A 74 -3.61 5.29 -8.52
C ILE A 74 -4.63 6.18 -7.81
N ALA A 75 -4.25 7.40 -7.47
CA ALA A 75 -5.14 8.41 -6.94
C ALA A 75 -4.92 9.75 -7.63
N GLN A 76 -6.00 10.42 -7.99
CA GLN A 76 -5.98 11.82 -8.39
C GLN A 76 -6.33 12.69 -7.20
N ILE A 77 -5.51 13.69 -6.94
CA ILE A 77 -5.74 14.67 -5.89
C ILE A 77 -6.26 15.95 -6.55
N GLU A 78 -7.55 16.23 -6.35
CA GLU A 78 -8.16 17.40 -6.95
C GLU A 78 -7.57 18.70 -6.38
N GLU A 79 -7.40 19.71 -7.23
CA GLU A 79 -6.84 21.03 -6.92
C GLU A 79 -5.37 21.02 -6.43
N PHE A 80 -4.70 19.86 -6.46
CA PHE A 80 -3.27 19.75 -6.13
C PHE A 80 -2.41 19.67 -7.39
N PHE A 81 -1.49 20.63 -7.53
CA PHE A 81 -0.57 20.74 -8.68
C PHE A 81 0.92 20.73 -8.29
N GLY A 82 1.20 20.50 -7.00
CA GLY A 82 2.55 20.48 -6.43
C GLY A 82 3.34 19.21 -6.75
N GLN A 83 4.47 19.03 -6.06
CA GLN A 83 5.29 17.82 -6.11
C GLN A 83 4.91 16.82 -4.99
N PRO A 84 5.21 15.51 -5.11
CA PRO A 84 4.90 14.53 -4.06
C PRO A 84 5.43 14.89 -2.66
N ASN A 85 6.59 15.53 -2.57
CA ASN A 85 7.21 15.97 -1.31
C ASN A 85 6.52 17.21 -0.69
N GLU A 86 5.61 17.86 -1.41
CA GLU A 86 4.80 18.99 -0.92
C GLU A 86 3.45 18.51 -0.35
N LEU A 87 3.16 17.21 -0.41
CA LEU A 87 1.96 16.64 0.19
C LEU A 87 2.05 16.69 1.72
N GLU A 88 0.96 17.14 2.36
CA GLU A 88 0.86 17.12 3.80
C GLU A 88 0.91 15.69 4.35
N VAL A 89 1.48 15.53 5.55
CA VAL A 89 1.63 14.21 6.19
C VAL A 89 0.29 13.49 6.33
N ASP A 90 -0.78 14.21 6.67
CA ASP A 90 -2.11 13.62 6.81
C ASP A 90 -2.69 13.16 5.46
N THR A 91 -2.37 13.85 4.36
CA THR A 91 -2.72 13.39 3.01
C THR A 91 -1.96 12.12 2.67
N MET A 92 -0.65 12.06 2.95
CA MET A 92 0.16 10.86 2.69
C MET A 92 -0.39 9.65 3.47
N ARG A 93 -0.81 9.84 4.72
CA ARG A 93 -1.47 8.81 5.53
C ARG A 93 -2.82 8.39 4.96
N GLU A 94 -3.63 9.34 4.52
CA GLU A 94 -4.93 9.05 3.89
C GLU A 94 -4.77 8.28 2.56
N LEU A 95 -3.70 8.57 1.83
CA LEU A 95 -3.36 7.90 0.58
C LEU A 95 -2.87 6.47 0.81
N SER A 96 -2.06 6.23 1.84
CA SER A 96 -1.52 4.90 2.13
C SER A 96 -2.51 3.97 2.84
N LYS A 97 -3.44 4.51 3.65
CA LYS A 97 -4.35 3.73 4.49
C LYS A 97 -5.02 2.54 3.77
N PRO A 98 -5.67 2.71 2.59
CA PRO A 98 -6.33 1.58 1.94
C PRO A 98 -5.38 0.45 1.53
N LEU A 99 -4.11 0.77 1.27
CA LEU A 99 -3.10 -0.21 0.88
C LEU A 99 -2.62 -0.98 2.11
N ILE A 100 -2.45 -0.29 3.25
CA ILE A 100 -2.15 -0.91 4.54
C ILE A 100 -3.30 -1.84 4.97
N ASP A 101 -4.55 -1.37 4.92
CA ASP A 101 -5.74 -2.18 5.24
C ASP A 101 -5.81 -3.45 4.36
N TYR A 102 -5.35 -3.37 3.10
CA TYR A 102 -5.28 -4.52 2.19
C TYR A 102 -4.19 -5.52 2.60
N ILE A 103 -3.03 -5.06 3.07
CA ILE A 103 -1.98 -5.95 3.60
C ILE A 103 -2.52 -6.68 4.82
N GLU A 104 -3.12 -5.96 5.77
CA GLU A 104 -3.73 -6.53 6.98
C GLU A 104 -4.77 -7.61 6.63
N ARG A 105 -5.70 -7.30 5.71
CA ARG A 105 -6.74 -8.24 5.32
C ARG A 105 -6.19 -9.45 4.58
N LEU A 106 -5.25 -9.28 3.66
CA LEU A 106 -4.61 -10.42 2.97
C LEU A 106 -3.89 -11.33 3.97
N THR A 107 -3.16 -10.75 4.92
CA THR A 107 -2.46 -11.52 5.94
C THR A 107 -3.41 -12.27 6.84
N TYR A 108 -4.47 -11.61 7.32
CA TYR A 108 -5.49 -12.25 8.14
C TYR A 108 -6.09 -13.47 7.43
N GLU A 109 -6.60 -13.30 6.21
CA GLU A 109 -7.29 -14.35 5.46
C GLU A 109 -6.34 -15.49 5.04
N VAL A 110 -5.13 -15.16 4.57
CA VAL A 110 -4.15 -16.18 4.14
C VAL A 110 -3.69 -17.00 5.34
N THR A 111 -3.42 -16.37 6.49
CA THR A 111 -2.99 -17.08 7.69
C THR A 111 -4.10 -17.90 8.31
N GLU A 112 -5.35 -17.41 8.26
CA GLU A 112 -6.51 -18.17 8.71
C GLU A 112 -6.62 -19.51 7.95
N ILE A 113 -6.53 -19.44 6.62
CA ILE A 113 -6.62 -20.63 5.76
C ILE A 113 -5.36 -21.51 5.88
N ALA A 114 -4.16 -20.91 5.92
CA ALA A 114 -2.90 -21.67 5.94
C ALA A 114 -2.67 -22.41 7.26
N PHE A 115 -3.18 -21.87 8.38
CA PHE A 115 -2.99 -22.45 9.71
C PHE A 115 -4.21 -23.17 10.26
N ASP A 116 -5.40 -23.01 9.66
CA ASP A 116 -6.67 -23.53 10.19
C ASP A 116 -6.92 -23.04 11.64
N GLU A 117 -6.56 -21.77 11.88
CA GLU A 117 -6.60 -21.06 13.16
C GLU A 117 -7.10 -19.63 12.92
N PRO A 118 -7.57 -18.87 13.92
CA PRO A 118 -7.91 -17.46 13.73
C PRO A 118 -6.77 -16.67 13.06
N GLY A 119 -7.11 -15.91 12.02
CA GLY A 119 -6.14 -15.16 11.22
C GLY A 119 -5.28 -14.19 12.03
N VAL A 120 -4.04 -14.00 11.60
CA VAL A 120 -3.08 -13.10 12.24
C VAL A 120 -3.41 -11.66 11.89
N THR A 121 -3.77 -10.86 12.90
CA THR A 121 -3.94 -9.42 12.78
C THR A 121 -2.60 -8.71 12.83
N LEU A 122 -2.27 -7.97 11.77
CA LEU A 122 -1.14 -7.04 11.77
C LEU A 122 -1.60 -5.71 12.39
N ASN A 123 -0.73 -5.10 13.20
CA ASN A 123 -0.97 -3.77 13.76
C ASN A 123 0.18 -2.86 13.34
N PHE A 124 -0.03 -2.02 12.34
CA PHE A 124 0.96 -1.06 11.87
C PHE A 124 1.01 0.24 12.70
N GLU A 125 0.19 0.37 13.75
CA GLU A 125 0.19 1.52 14.68
C GLU A 125 1.34 1.52 15.70
N SER A 126 2.30 0.60 15.60
CA SER A 126 3.40 0.47 16.56
C SER A 126 4.76 0.54 15.86
N ASN A 127 5.22 1.76 15.60
CA ASN A 127 6.62 2.23 15.80
C ASN A 127 6.77 3.72 15.43
#